data_AF-A0A5E4IFI2-F1
#
_entry.id   AF-A0A5E4IFI2-F1
#
_cell.length_a   1.000
_cell.length_b   1.000
_cell.length_c   1.000
_cell.angle_alpha   90.00
_cell.angle_beta   90.00
_cell.angle_gamma   90.00
#
_symmetry.space_group_name_H-M   'P 1'
#
loop_
_entity.id
_entity.type
_entity.pdbx_description
1 polymer ?
#
loop_
_entity_poly.entity_id
_entity_poly.type
_entity_poly.pdbx_seq_one_letter_code
_entity_poly.pdbx_strand_id
1 'polypeptide(L)'
;MSEIALAKINNFASSKAKQAEVPTTEEPIFVLTGTQLQDLISRAVLPLQADLQDLKDTIALLEEKIATLEATQDLQAENSFIQLQLINDLRNAIHKEPQPLQKDRGEILRALIAANDGKMLRAQARKKMHLSESRFSELLAVMDDYIEVKPYHLNRNLKVLVLK
;
A
#
# COMPACT_ATOMS: atom_id res chain seq x y z
N MET A 1 -33.93 80.76 77.95
CA MET A 1 -33.53 80.04 79.18
C MET A 1 -34.37 78.77 79.19
N SER A 2 -33.92 77.56 78.88
CA SER A 2 -32.63 76.85 79.05
C SER A 2 -32.70 75.61 78.15
N GLU A 3 -31.80 75.40 77.19
CA GLU A 3 -30.55 74.63 77.30
C GLU A 3 -30.66 73.13 77.66
N ILE A 4 -30.36 72.32 76.63
CA ILE A 4 -29.49 71.12 76.58
C ILE A 4 -29.99 69.77 77.14
N ALA A 5 -30.10 68.78 76.24
CA ALA A 5 -29.45 67.48 76.42
C ALA A 5 -29.12 66.85 75.06
N LEU A 6 -27.85 66.99 74.65
CA LEU A 6 -27.20 66.18 73.63
C LEU A 6 -27.09 64.73 74.14
N ALA A 7 -27.57 63.76 73.36
CA ALA A 7 -27.19 62.36 73.53
C ALA A 7 -26.65 61.80 72.21
N LYS A 8 -25.33 61.77 72.13
CA LYS A 8 -24.54 61.00 71.16
C LYS A 8 -24.76 59.51 71.44
N ILE A 9 -25.10 58.72 70.43
CA ILE A 9 -24.74 57.30 70.42
C ILE A 9 -23.66 57.12 69.35
N ASN A 10 -22.48 56.76 69.83
CA ASN A 10 -21.27 56.61 69.06
C ASN A 10 -21.34 55.38 68.14
N ASN A 11 -21.01 55.66 66.89
CA ASN A 11 -20.31 54.86 65.89
C ASN A 11 -19.58 53.60 66.40
N PHE A 12 -19.84 52.45 65.77
CA PHE A 12 -18.88 51.35 65.65
C PHE A 12 -18.21 51.46 64.28
N ALA A 13 -17.00 52.00 64.26
CA ALA A 13 -16.14 51.87 63.10
C ALA A 13 -15.91 50.39 62.77
N SER A 14 -15.93 50.01 61.48
CA SER A 14 -14.68 49.63 60.81
C SER A 14 -14.84 49.41 59.30
N SER A 15 -13.79 49.86 58.61
CA SER A 15 -13.28 49.39 57.31
C SER A 15 -14.18 49.51 56.08
N LYS A 16 -13.96 50.62 55.34
CA LYS A 16 -13.51 50.58 53.94
C LYS A 16 -13.92 49.28 53.19
N ALA A 17 -15.14 49.24 52.67
CA ALA A 17 -15.53 48.22 51.69
C ALA A 17 -16.36 48.89 50.61
N LYS A 18 -15.63 49.33 49.58
CA LYS A 18 -16.06 49.55 48.20
C LYS A 18 -17.45 50.18 48.04
N GLN A 19 -17.44 51.46 47.67
CA GLN A 19 -18.29 51.88 46.57
C GLN A 19 -18.10 50.85 45.45
N ALA A 20 -19.04 49.92 45.32
CA ALA A 20 -19.23 49.22 44.07
C ALA A 20 -19.89 50.25 43.15
N GLU A 21 -19.08 51.19 42.66
CA GLU A 21 -19.33 51.73 41.33
C GLU A 21 -19.38 50.51 40.43
N VAL A 22 -20.60 50.03 40.16
CA VAL A 22 -20.86 49.31 38.92
C VAL A 22 -20.35 50.28 37.87
N PRO A 23 -19.32 49.92 37.08
CA PRO A 23 -19.00 50.75 35.94
C PRO A 23 -20.30 50.77 35.14
N THR A 24 -20.96 51.92 35.09
CA THR A 24 -21.96 52.18 34.08
C THR A 24 -21.17 52.11 32.79
N THR A 25 -21.10 50.91 32.20
CA THR A 25 -20.65 50.76 30.84
C THR A 25 -21.65 51.59 30.06
N GLU A 26 -21.27 52.81 29.70
CA GLU A 26 -22.03 53.72 28.86
C GLU A 26 -22.06 53.13 27.45
N GLU A 27 -22.74 51.99 27.29
CA GLU A 27 -22.99 51.43 25.98
C GLU A 27 -23.93 52.41 25.26
N PRO A 28 -23.50 52.99 24.13
CA PRO A 28 -24.32 53.94 23.40
C PRO A 28 -25.60 53.25 22.94
N ILE A 29 -26.76 53.80 23.32
CA ILE A 29 -28.07 53.33 22.87
C ILE A 29 -28.30 53.84 21.44
N PHE A 30 -28.34 52.92 20.48
CA PHE A 30 -28.66 53.23 19.09
C PHE A 30 -30.14 52.95 18.81
N VAL A 31 -30.91 53.98 18.46
CA VAL A 31 -32.30 53.85 17.99
C VAL A 31 -32.29 53.76 16.47
N LEU A 32 -32.63 52.58 15.94
CA LEU A 32 -32.76 52.35 14.50
C LEU A 32 -34.22 52.40 14.09
N THR A 33 -34.50 52.99 12.93
CA THR A 33 -35.79 52.78 12.26
C THR A 33 -35.89 51.34 11.75
N GLY A 34 -37.11 50.84 11.53
CA GLY A 34 -37.32 49.50 10.98
C GLY A 34 -36.58 49.28 9.65
N THR A 35 -36.49 50.32 8.81
CA THR A 35 -35.75 50.29 7.54
C THR A 35 -34.23 50.18 7.74
N GLN A 36 -33.66 50.96 8.67
CA GLN A 36 -32.23 50.88 8.98
C GLN A 36 -31.83 49.52 9.53
N LEU A 37 -32.67 48.93 10.39
CA LEU A 37 -32.45 47.58 10.90
C LEU A 37 -32.53 46.54 9.77
N GLN A 38 -33.53 46.65 8.89
CA GLN A 38 -33.72 45.73 7.78
C GLN A 38 -32.56 45.78 6.78
N ASP A 39 -32.03 46.98 6.49
CA ASP A 39 -30.86 47.14 5.62
C ASP A 39 -29.62 46.49 6.24
N LEU A 40 -29.38 46.70 7.55
CA LEU A 40 -28.23 46.16 8.26
C LEU A 40 -28.27 44.62 8.30
N ILE A 41 -29.45 44.06 8.56
CA ILE A 41 -29.68 42.61 8.50
C ILE A 41 -29.46 42.09 7.08
N SER A 42 -30.04 42.72 6.07
CA SER A 42 -29.89 42.27 4.67
C SER A 42 -28.43 42.28 4.24
N ARG A 43 -27.70 43.33 4.59
CA ARG A 43 -26.28 43.49 4.27
C ARG A 43 -25.39 42.46 4.97
N ALA A 44 -25.78 42.01 6.16
CA ALA A 44 -25.09 40.95 6.89
C ALA A 44 -25.46 39.54 6.38
N VAL A 45 -26.72 39.31 5.98
CA VAL A 45 -27.23 37.98 5.60
C VAL A 45 -26.89 37.63 4.15
N LEU A 46 -26.89 38.58 3.23
CA LEU A 46 -26.58 38.35 1.82
C LEU A 46 -25.21 37.66 1.57
N PRO A 47 -24.09 38.11 2.15
CA PRO A 47 -22.81 37.44 1.95
C PRO A 47 -22.81 36.01 2.52
N LEU A 48 -23.46 35.80 3.68
CA LEU A 48 -23.58 34.47 4.28
C LEU A 48 -24.41 33.51 3.41
N GLN A 49 -25.44 34.01 2.73
CA GLN A 49 -26.23 33.23 1.78
C GLN A 49 -25.42 32.86 0.53
N ALA A 50 -24.59 33.79 0.04
CA ALA A 50 -23.68 33.53 -1.08
C ALA A 50 -22.65 32.46 -0.71
N ASP A 51 -21.97 32.61 0.44
CA ASP A 51 -20.98 31.64 0.91
C ASP A 51 -21.61 30.24 1.14
N LEU A 52 -22.85 30.18 1.67
CA LEU A 52 -23.59 28.92 1.81
C LEU A 52 -23.93 28.29 0.46
N GLN A 53 -24.19 29.09 -0.57
CA GLN A 53 -24.45 28.57 -1.91
C GLN A 53 -23.15 28.00 -2.52
N ASP A 54 -22.05 28.74 -2.44
CA ASP A 54 -20.74 28.28 -2.90
C ASP A 54 -20.30 26.99 -2.17
N LEU A 55 -20.58 26.90 -0.87
CA LEU A 55 -20.29 25.70 -0.08
C LEU A 55 -21.14 24.51 -0.54
N LYS A 56 -22.41 24.71 -0.88
CA LYS A 56 -23.26 23.64 -1.43
C LYS A 56 -22.77 23.17 -2.78
N ASP A 57 -22.39 24.10 -3.65
CA ASP A 57 -21.90 23.78 -4.99
C ASP A 57 -20.57 23.00 -4.92
N THR A 58 -19.68 23.38 -4.00
CA THR A 58 -18.43 22.63 -3.75
C THR A 58 -18.68 21.25 -3.15
N ILE A 59 -19.65 21.09 -2.24
CA ILE A 59 -20.04 19.77 -1.72
C ILE A 59 -20.56 18.88 -2.85
N ALA A 60 -21.46 19.39 -3.69
CA ALA A 60 -22.00 18.62 -4.82
C ALA A 60 -20.88 18.15 -5.78
N LEU A 61 -19.91 19.04 -6.09
CA LEU A 61 -18.76 18.69 -6.92
C LEU A 61 -17.85 17.62 -6.25
N LEU A 62 -17.64 17.72 -4.94
CA LEU A 62 -16.84 16.74 -4.20
C LEU A 62 -17.53 15.38 -4.13
N GLU A 63 -18.85 15.35 -3.94
CA GLU A 63 -19.65 14.11 -3.97
C GLU A 63 -19.55 13.42 -5.34
N GLU A 64 -19.64 14.18 -6.44
CA GLU A 64 -19.44 13.65 -7.80
C GLU A 64 -18.02 13.09 -7.99
N LYS A 65 -17.00 13.81 -7.50
CA LYS A 65 -15.60 13.33 -7.55
C LYS A 65 -15.38 12.08 -6.71
N ILE A 66 -16.02 11.96 -5.55
CA ILE A 66 -15.93 10.75 -4.72
C ILE A 66 -16.57 9.57 -5.45
N ALA A 67 -17.78 9.74 -5.98
CA ALA A 67 -18.47 8.68 -6.71
C ALA A 67 -17.66 8.17 -7.91
N THR A 68 -17.02 9.08 -8.66
CA THR A 68 -16.13 8.69 -9.78
C THR A 68 -14.87 7.99 -9.30
N LEU A 69 -14.24 8.45 -8.21
CA LEU A 69 -13.07 7.80 -7.64
C LEU A 69 -13.38 6.39 -7.12
N GLU A 70 -14.50 6.21 -6.41
CA GLU A 70 -14.97 4.91 -5.92
C GLU A 70 -15.17 3.93 -7.08
N ALA A 71 -15.85 4.35 -8.15
CA ALA A 71 -16.02 3.52 -9.35
C ALA A 71 -14.67 3.11 -9.99
N THR A 72 -13.69 4.01 -10.02
CA THR A 72 -12.36 3.67 -10.54
C THR A 72 -11.56 2.74 -9.62
N GLN A 73 -11.75 2.87 -8.31
CA GLN A 73 -11.06 2.05 -7.32
C GLN A 73 -11.51 0.59 -7.38
N ASP A 74 -12.82 0.36 -7.55
CA ASP A 74 -13.37 -0.99 -7.70
C ASP A 74 -12.80 -1.69 -8.95
N LEU A 75 -12.78 -0.98 -10.09
CA LEU A 75 -12.18 -1.49 -11.32
C LEU A 75 -10.67 -1.76 -11.19
N GLN A 76 -9.95 -0.92 -10.44
CA GLN A 76 -8.52 -1.13 -10.19
C GLN A 76 -8.26 -2.35 -9.30
N ALA A 77 -9.10 -2.56 -8.27
CA ALA A 77 -9.00 -3.70 -7.38
C ALA A 77 -9.21 -5.03 -8.15
N GLU A 78 -10.25 -5.09 -8.99
CA GLU A 78 -10.54 -6.26 -9.83
C GLU A 78 -9.40 -6.53 -10.82
N ASN A 79 -8.93 -5.50 -11.53
CA ASN A 79 -7.80 -5.63 -12.46
C ASN A 79 -6.53 -6.13 -11.77
N SER A 80 -6.23 -5.62 -10.56
CA SER A 80 -5.07 -6.04 -9.78
C SER A 80 -5.17 -7.52 -9.39
N PHE A 81 -6.35 -7.96 -8.97
CA PHE A 81 -6.60 -9.37 -8.64
C PHE A 81 -6.38 -10.30 -9.83
N ILE A 82 -6.96 -9.97 -10.99
CA ILE A 82 -6.81 -10.74 -12.23
C ILE A 82 -5.33 -10.83 -12.64
N GLN A 83 -4.60 -9.71 -12.57
CA GLN A 83 -3.18 -9.69 -12.91
C GLN A 83 -2.35 -10.57 -11.97
N LEU A 84 -2.61 -10.53 -10.66
CA LEU A 84 -1.93 -11.38 -9.69
C LEU A 84 -2.20 -12.86 -9.95
N GLN A 85 -3.44 -13.22 -10.26
CA GLN A 85 -3.81 -14.59 -10.61
C GLN A 85 -3.07 -15.06 -11.87
N LEU A 86 -3.06 -14.25 -12.93
CA LEU A 86 -2.34 -14.56 -14.17
C LEU A 86 -0.82 -14.71 -13.93
N ILE A 87 -0.21 -13.82 -13.14
CA ILE A 87 1.20 -13.92 -12.79
C ILE A 87 1.48 -15.23 -12.05
N ASN A 88 0.60 -15.64 -11.13
CA ASN A 88 0.75 -16.89 -10.40
C ASN A 88 0.63 -18.09 -11.35
N ASP A 89 -0.36 -18.10 -12.23
CA ASP A 89 -0.57 -19.16 -13.22
C ASP A 89 0.62 -19.29 -14.17
N LEU A 90 1.16 -18.17 -14.65
CA LEU A 90 2.37 -18.15 -15.48
C LEU A 90 3.60 -18.65 -14.72
N ARG A 91 3.79 -18.25 -13.45
CA ARG A 91 4.87 -18.78 -12.62
C ARG A 91 4.74 -20.28 -12.41
N ASN A 92 3.53 -20.77 -12.14
CA ASN A 92 3.26 -22.20 -11.99
C ASN A 92 3.49 -22.96 -13.30
N ALA A 93 3.15 -22.38 -14.45
CA ALA A 93 3.42 -22.96 -15.76
C ALA A 93 4.93 -23.01 -16.07
N ILE A 94 5.70 -21.98 -15.72
CA ILE A 94 7.16 -21.96 -15.88
C ILE A 94 7.84 -22.96 -14.93
N HIS A 95 7.39 -23.07 -13.67
CA HIS A 95 7.88 -24.09 -12.74
C HIS A 95 7.44 -25.52 -13.12
N LYS A 96 6.41 -25.64 -13.98
CA LYS A 96 6.05 -26.86 -14.70
C LYS A 96 6.62 -26.85 -16.12
N GLU A 97 7.86 -26.40 -16.32
CA GLU A 97 8.60 -26.76 -17.52
C GLU A 97 8.35 -28.25 -17.79
N PRO A 98 7.88 -28.64 -18.99
CA PRO A 98 7.80 -30.04 -19.35
C PRO A 98 9.23 -30.55 -19.29
N GLN A 99 9.60 -31.17 -18.17
CA GLN A 99 10.83 -31.92 -18.10
C GLN A 99 10.73 -32.90 -19.28
N PRO A 100 11.71 -32.92 -20.19
CA PRO A 100 11.72 -33.84 -21.31
C PRO A 100 11.36 -35.22 -20.76
N LEU A 101 10.38 -35.86 -21.38
CA LEU A 101 9.99 -37.22 -21.03
C LEU A 101 11.30 -38.04 -21.04
N GLN A 102 11.49 -39.05 -20.18
CA GLN A 102 12.80 -39.71 -20.04
C GLN A 102 13.42 -40.15 -21.38
N LYS A 103 12.59 -40.43 -22.39
CA LYS A 103 12.98 -40.67 -23.79
C LYS A 103 13.71 -39.48 -24.44
N ASP A 104 13.18 -38.28 -24.34
CA ASP A 104 13.81 -37.04 -24.83
C ASP A 104 15.11 -36.72 -24.08
N ARG A 105 15.18 -37.02 -22.78
CA ARG A 105 16.42 -36.84 -21.98
C ARG A 105 17.57 -37.71 -22.49
N GLY A 106 17.27 -38.93 -22.91
CA GLY A 106 18.27 -39.83 -23.45
C GLY A 106 18.80 -39.38 -24.81
N GLU A 107 17.91 -38.90 -25.67
CA GLU A 107 18.28 -38.34 -26.98
C GLU A 107 19.15 -37.08 -26.83
N ILE A 108 18.81 -36.20 -25.88
CA ILE A 108 19.62 -35.02 -25.55
C ILE A 108 21.02 -35.43 -25.07
N LEU A 109 21.13 -36.44 -24.19
CA LEU A 109 22.43 -36.92 -23.73
C LEU A 109 23.26 -37.49 -24.88
N ARG A 110 22.63 -38.24 -25.79
CA ARG A 110 23.30 -38.80 -26.97
C ARG A 110 23.83 -37.70 -27.90
N ALA A 111 22.98 -36.72 -28.23
CA ALA A 111 23.36 -35.57 -29.05
C ALA A 111 24.48 -34.76 -28.38
N LEU A 112 24.42 -34.58 -27.05
CA LEU A 112 25.45 -33.88 -26.29
C LEU A 112 26.81 -34.58 -26.37
N ILE A 113 26.84 -35.91 -26.23
CA ILE A 113 28.08 -36.69 -26.35
C ILE A 113 28.58 -36.67 -27.80
N ALA A 114 27.68 -36.80 -28.79
CA ALA A 114 28.04 -36.74 -30.21
C ALA A 114 28.70 -35.40 -30.59
N ALA A 115 28.18 -34.29 -30.05
CA ALA A 115 28.77 -32.96 -30.23
C ALA A 115 30.14 -32.77 -29.53
N ASN A 116 30.59 -33.74 -28.73
CA ASN A 116 31.89 -33.75 -28.07
C ASN A 116 32.68 -34.98 -28.53
N ASP A 117 32.79 -35.16 -29.85
CA ASP A 117 33.56 -36.22 -30.52
C ASP A 117 33.18 -37.65 -30.09
N GLY A 118 31.95 -37.85 -29.63
CA GLY A 118 31.45 -39.14 -29.15
C GLY A 118 31.95 -39.55 -27.76
N LYS A 119 32.65 -38.66 -27.02
CA LYS A 119 33.19 -38.95 -25.68
C LYS A 119 33.06 -37.75 -24.74
N MET A 120 32.51 -37.95 -23.55
CA MET A 120 32.37 -36.86 -22.56
C MET A 120 32.56 -37.36 -21.12
N LEU A 121 33.19 -36.55 -20.26
CA LEU A 121 33.26 -36.84 -18.82
C LEU A 121 31.85 -36.89 -18.20
N ARG A 122 31.57 -37.91 -17.36
CA ARG A 122 30.29 -38.09 -16.66
C ARG A 122 29.88 -36.83 -15.89
N ALA A 123 30.82 -36.22 -15.18
CA ALA A 123 30.58 -35.00 -14.41
C ALA A 123 30.23 -33.80 -15.28
N GLN A 124 30.85 -33.70 -16.46
CA GLN A 124 30.60 -32.62 -17.42
C GLN A 124 29.23 -32.77 -18.08
N ALA A 125 28.89 -34.00 -18.50
CA ALA A 125 27.58 -34.33 -19.06
C ALA A 125 26.47 -34.03 -18.05
N ARG A 126 26.62 -34.51 -16.81
CA ARG A 126 25.66 -34.24 -15.72
C ARG A 126 25.47 -32.74 -15.47
N LYS A 127 26.56 -31.97 -15.43
CA LYS A 127 26.53 -30.52 -15.20
C LYS A 127 25.81 -29.81 -16.35
N LYS A 128 26.10 -30.16 -17.61
CA LYS A 128 25.43 -29.60 -18.79
C LYS A 128 23.94 -29.97 -18.88
N MET A 129 23.55 -31.12 -18.32
CA MET A 129 22.15 -31.54 -18.25
C MET A 129 21.40 -31.00 -17.01
N HIS A 130 22.10 -30.34 -16.08
CA HIS A 130 21.53 -29.84 -14.82
C HIS A 130 20.80 -30.93 -13.99
N LEU A 131 21.33 -32.16 -13.97
CA LEU A 131 20.74 -33.28 -13.25
C LEU A 131 21.46 -33.58 -11.91
N SER A 132 20.70 -34.08 -10.94
CA SER A 132 21.24 -34.68 -9.72
C SER A 132 21.97 -35.99 -10.04
N GLU A 133 22.88 -36.44 -9.16
CA GLU A 133 23.65 -37.67 -9.38
C GLU A 133 22.75 -38.92 -9.46
N SER A 134 21.69 -38.97 -8.65
CA SER A 134 20.70 -40.06 -8.66
C SER A 134 19.98 -40.15 -10.00
N ARG A 135 19.33 -39.07 -10.43
CA ARG A 135 18.59 -39.03 -11.71
C ARG A 135 19.48 -39.27 -12.92
N PHE A 136 20.72 -38.76 -12.87
CA PHE A 136 21.68 -39.00 -13.95
C PHE A 136 22.12 -40.47 -14.02
N SER A 137 22.22 -41.15 -12.87
CA SER A 137 22.53 -42.58 -12.82
C SER A 137 21.38 -43.44 -13.37
N GLU A 138 20.14 -43.10 -13.03
CA GLU A 138 18.94 -43.74 -13.57
C GLU A 138 18.87 -43.58 -15.09
N LEU A 139 19.13 -42.36 -15.60
CA LEU A 139 19.17 -42.10 -17.03
C LEU A 139 20.22 -42.98 -17.75
N LEU A 140 21.41 -43.11 -17.17
CA LEU A 140 22.46 -43.95 -17.74
C LEU A 140 22.08 -45.44 -17.72
N ALA A 141 21.38 -45.92 -16.70
CA ALA A 141 20.91 -47.29 -16.63
C ALA A 141 19.88 -47.62 -17.72
N VAL A 142 19.00 -46.67 -18.04
CA VAL A 142 18.04 -46.81 -19.16
C VAL A 142 18.73 -46.73 -20.53
N MET A 143 19.87 -46.05 -20.62
CA MET A 143 20.63 -45.85 -21.86
C MET A 143 21.79 -46.82 -22.08
N ASP A 144 21.85 -47.92 -21.32
CA ASP A 144 22.98 -48.86 -21.37
C ASP A 144 23.21 -49.41 -22.80
N ASP A 145 22.16 -49.57 -23.61
CA ASP A 145 22.27 -50.03 -25.00
C ASP A 145 23.00 -49.05 -25.94
N TYR A 146 23.11 -47.77 -25.58
CA TYR A 146 23.61 -46.70 -26.44
C TYR A 146 24.86 -46.00 -25.91
N ILE A 147 25.09 -46.03 -24.60
CA ILE A 147 26.17 -45.29 -23.95
C ILE A 147 26.96 -46.25 -23.07
N GLU A 148 28.26 -46.30 -23.30
CA GLU A 148 29.19 -47.07 -22.48
C GLU A 148 29.92 -46.16 -21.47
N VAL A 149 30.05 -46.61 -20.23
CA VAL A 149 30.76 -45.88 -19.17
C VAL A 149 32.12 -46.52 -18.91
N LYS A 150 33.20 -45.83 -19.26
CA LYS A 150 34.59 -46.31 -19.10
C LYS A 150 35.37 -45.49 -18.08
N PRO A 151 36.37 -46.07 -17.39
CA PRO A 151 37.32 -45.29 -16.60
C PRO A 151 38.13 -44.37 -17.52
N TYR A 152 38.40 -43.15 -17.06
CA TYR A 152 39.20 -42.20 -17.82
C TYR A 152 40.68 -42.60 -17.78
N HIS A 153 41.33 -42.60 -18.95
CA HIS A 153 42.70 -43.09 -19.11
C HIS A 153 43.74 -42.27 -18.31
N LEU A 154 43.55 -40.95 -18.18
CA LEU A 154 44.45 -40.09 -17.39
C LEU A 154 44.16 -40.15 -15.90
N ASN A 155 42.92 -40.44 -15.50
CA ASN A 155 42.53 -40.51 -14.11
C ASN A 155 41.44 -41.56 -13.91
N ARG A 156 41.84 -42.75 -13.43
CA ARG A 156 40.94 -43.89 -13.27
C ARG A 156 39.78 -43.65 -12.29
N ASN A 157 39.87 -42.61 -11.46
CA ASN A 157 38.79 -42.20 -10.54
C ASN A 157 37.66 -41.47 -11.27
N LEU A 158 37.90 -40.96 -12.48
CA LEU A 158 36.91 -40.30 -13.30
C LEU A 158 36.31 -41.28 -14.32
N LYS A 159 35.03 -41.07 -14.65
CA LYS A 159 34.30 -41.86 -15.64
C LYS A 159 34.03 -41.04 -16.89
N VAL A 160 34.23 -41.64 -18.06
CA VAL A 160 33.90 -41.09 -19.39
C VAL A 160 32.74 -41.88 -19.98
N LEU A 161 31.81 -41.16 -20.56
CA LEU A 161 30.70 -41.66 -21.37
C LEU A 161 31.16 -41.72 -22.83
N VAL A 162 30.92 -42.84 -23.48
CA VAL A 162 31.28 -43.10 -24.88
C VAL A 162 30.05 -43.59 -25.61
N LEU A 163 29.76 -43.06 -26.80
CA LEU A 163 28.69 -43.62 -27.64
C LEU A 163 29.11 -45.00 -28.15
N LYS A 164 28.19 -45.97 -28.07
CA LYS A 164 28.35 -47.28 -28.68
C LYS A 164 28.20 -47.23 -30.19
#